data_AF-A0A351NH77-F1
#
_entry.id   AF-A0A351NH77-F1
#
_cell.length_a   1.000
_cell.length_b   1.000
_cell.length_c   1.000
_cell.angle_alpha   90.00
_cell.angle_beta   90.00
_cell.angle_gamma   90.00
#
_symmetry.space_group_name_H-M   'P 1'
#
loop_
_entity.id
_entity.type
_entity.pdbx_description
1 polymer ?
#
loop_
_entity_poly.entity_id
_entity_poly.type
_entity_poly.pdbx_seq_one_letter_code
_entity_poly.pdbx_strand_id
1 'polypeptide(L)' 'MAKSYENAGVNLEAGYEVVRRIKQHVASTSRIGTMGNIGAFGGMFDLSVLGIKEPVLVSG' A
#
# COMPACT_ATOMS: atom_id res chain seq x y z
N MET A 1 -9.80 -5.64 -21.94
CA MET A 1 -9.44 -4.81 -20.77
C MET A 1 -8.05 -4.19 -20.90
N ALA A 2 -6.96 -4.94 -21.12
CA ALA A 2 -5.63 -4.34 -21.31
C ALA A 2 -5.59 -3.27 -22.44
N LYS A 3 -6.22 -3.57 -23.58
CA LYS A 3 -6.30 -2.65 -24.74
C LYS A 3 -7.11 -1.37 -24.47
N SER A 4 -8.11 -1.42 -23.58
CA SER A 4 -8.87 -0.21 -23.20
C SER A 4 -8.11 0.67 -22.21
N TYR A 5 -7.29 0.07 -21.34
CA TYR A 5 -6.36 0.82 -20.48
C TYR A 5 -5.26 1.48 -21.32
N GLU A 6 -4.68 0.75 -22.25
CA GLU A 6 -3.65 1.27 -23.17
C GLU A 6 -4.21 2.40 -24.04
N ASN A 7 -5.40 2.24 -24.61
CA ASN A 7 -6.07 3.30 -25.38
C ASN A 7 -6.42 4.53 -24.53
N ALA A 8 -6.59 4.36 -23.22
CA ALA A 8 -6.77 5.46 -22.26
C ALA A 8 -5.43 6.08 -21.80
N GLY A 9 -4.30 5.64 -22.37
CA GLY A 9 -2.96 6.12 -22.03
C GLY A 9 -2.33 5.46 -20.80
N VAL A 10 -2.90 4.37 -20.29
CA VAL A 10 -2.39 3.67 -19.11
C VAL A 10 -1.39 2.59 -19.51
N ASN A 11 -0.16 2.70 -19.00
CA ASN A 11 0.86 1.67 -19.13
C ASN A 11 0.92 0.79 -17.88
N LEU A 12 0.43 -0.46 -18.00
CA LEU A 12 0.38 -1.42 -16.89
C LEU A 12 1.77 -1.88 -16.45
N GLU A 13 2.68 -2.12 -17.39
CA GLU A 13 4.06 -2.55 -17.08
C GLU A 13 4.83 -1.48 -16.32
N ALA A 14 4.69 -0.22 -16.72
CA ALA A 14 5.26 0.90 -15.98
C ALA A 14 4.73 0.96 -14.54
N GLY A 15 3.44 0.69 -14.34
CA GLY A 15 2.84 0.59 -13.01
C GLY A 15 3.47 -0.52 -12.16
N TYR A 16 3.62 -1.73 -12.72
CA TYR A 16 4.25 -2.84 -12.01
C TYR A 16 5.72 -2.59 -11.69
N GLU A 17 6.45 -1.96 -12.61
CA GLU A 17 7.86 -1.63 -12.41
C GLU A 17 8.06 -0.59 -11.29
N VAL A 18 7.19 0.42 -11.21
CA VAL A 18 7.20 1.39 -10.10
C VAL A 18 6.97 0.68 -8.77
N VAL A 19 5.94 -0.17 -8.67
CA VAL A 19 5.65 -0.94 -7.45
C VAL A 19 6.85 -1.81 -7.06
N ARG A 20 7.49 -2.46 -8.04
CA ARG A 20 8.68 -3.29 -7.82
C ARG A 20 9.84 -2.50 -7.23
N ARG A 21 10.13 -1.31 -7.78
CA ARG A 21 11.25 -0.45 -7.33
C ARG A 21 11.04 0.08 -5.91
N ILE A 22 9.83 0.56 -5.59
CA ILE A 22 9.57 1.17 -4.29
C ILE A 22 9.37 0.15 -3.17
N LYS A 23 9.17 -1.12 -3.51
CA LYS A 23 8.84 -2.18 -2.53
C LYS A 23 9.87 -2.27 -1.40
N GLN A 24 11.16 -2.16 -1.71
CA GLN A 24 12.22 -2.21 -0.70
C GLN A 24 12.20 -0.98 0.22
N HIS A 25 11.93 0.21 -0.33
CA HIS A 25 11.81 1.43 0.45
C HIS A 25 10.60 1.39 1.39
N VAL A 26 9.45 0.91 0.93
CA VAL A 26 8.26 0.74 1.78
C VAL A 26 8.49 -0.33 2.87
N ALA A 27 9.16 -1.45 2.52
CA ALA A 27 9.47 -2.49 3.49
C ALA A 27 10.36 -1.98 4.63
N SER A 28 11.25 -1.01 4.34
CA SER A 28 12.12 -0.39 5.36
C SER A 28 11.37 0.39 6.44
N THR A 29 10.12 0.80 6.17
CA THR A 29 9.27 1.52 7.13
C THR A 29 8.30 0.60 7.88
N SER A 30 8.48 -0.72 7.80
CA SER A 30 7.63 -1.68 8.49
C SER A 30 7.68 -1.46 10.00
N ARG A 31 6.52 -1.51 10.64
CA ARG A 31 6.34 -1.30 12.08
C ARG A 31 5.23 -2.18 12.61
N ILE A 32 5.22 -2.39 13.93
CA ILE A 32 4.17 -3.12 14.63
C ILE A 32 2.79 -2.61 14.22
N GLY A 33 1.87 -3.53 13.95
CA GLY A 33 0.53 -3.24 13.45
C GLY A 33 0.42 -3.11 11.93
N THR A 34 1.52 -2.93 11.18
CA THR A 34 1.45 -2.90 9.70
C THR A 34 1.05 -4.27 9.16
N MET A 35 0.04 -4.31 8.28
CA MET A 35 -0.42 -5.55 7.66
C MET A 35 -0.26 -5.52 6.14
N GLY A 36 0.35 -6.56 5.59
CA GLY A 36 0.50 -6.75 4.15
C GLY A 36 1.67 -5.97 3.53
N ASN A 37 1.61 -5.79 2.20
CA ASN A 37 2.63 -5.15 1.38
C ASN A 37 2.01 -4.19 0.37
N ILE A 38 2.81 -3.28 -0.16
CA ILE A 38 2.40 -2.41 -1.29
C ILE A 38 2.12 -3.24 -2.55
N GLY A 39 1.07 -2.84 -3.28
CA GLY A 39 0.58 -3.54 -4.48
C GLY A 39 -0.78 -4.22 -4.30
N ALA A 40 -1.31 -4.28 -3.07
CA ALA A 40 -2.70 -4.62 -2.81
C ALA A 40 -3.61 -3.39 -2.97
N PHE A 41 -4.92 -3.62 -3.06
CA PHE A 41 -5.94 -2.56 -3.25
C PHE A 41 -6.01 -1.55 -2.08
N GLY A 42 -5.61 -1.96 -0.87
CA GLY A 42 -5.62 -1.10 0.32
C GLY A 42 -4.53 -1.47 1.31
N GLY A 43 -4.10 -0.48 2.10
CA GLY A 43 -3.23 -0.68 3.25
C GLY A 43 -4.04 -0.95 4.51
N MET A 44 -3.53 -1.81 5.38
CA MET A 44 -4.18 -2.17 6.64
C MET A 44 -3.22 -1.99 7.80
N PHE A 45 -3.77 -1.61 8.95
CA PHE A 45 -3.04 -1.48 10.19
C PHE A 45 -3.87 -2.02 11.35
N ASP A 46 -3.33 -2.98 12.09
CA ASP A 46 -3.92 -3.53 13.30
C ASP A 46 -3.61 -2.62 14.49
N LEU A 47 -4.65 -2.03 15.10
CA LEU A 47 -4.52 -1.18 16.28
C LEU A 47 -4.51 -1.99 17.58
N SER A 48 -4.97 -3.24 17.57
CA SER A 48 -5.10 -4.07 18.77
C SER A 48 -3.73 -4.39 19.40
N VAL A 49 -2.69 -4.48 18.58
CA VAL A 49 -1.30 -4.72 19.01
C VAL A 49 -0.68 -3.54 19.76
N LEU A 50 -1.32 -2.38 19.76
CA LEU A 50 -0.81 -1.19 20.45
C LEU A 50 -1.19 -1.15 21.93
N GLY A 51 -2.14 -1.97 22.38
CA GLY A 51 -2.55 -2.02 23.79
C GLY A 51 -3.22 -0.74 24.31
N ILE A 52 -3.79 0.09 23.42
CA ILE A 52 -4.43 1.35 23.79
C ILE A 52 -5.92 1.09 24.08
N LYS A 53 -6.39 1.53 25.26
CA LYS A 53 -7.76 1.27 25.73
C LYS A 53 -8.84 1.96 24.89
N GLU A 54 -8.63 3.24 24.56
CA GLU A 54 -9.59 4.09 23.85
C GLU A 54 -8.85 4.89 22.76
N PRO A 55 -8.40 4.23 21.67
CA PRO A 55 -7.60 4.87 20.64
C PRO A 55 -8.43 5.87 19.83
N VAL A 56 -7.89 7.07 19.62
CA VAL A 56 -8.47 8.10 18.75
C VAL A 56 -7.61 8.21 17.49
N LEU A 57 -8.26 8.12 16.33
CA LEU A 57 -7.61 8.30 15.04
C LEU A 57 -7.71 9.76 14.60
N VAL A 58 -6.57 10.35 14.28
CA VAL A 58 -6.47 11.71 13.73
C VAL A 58 -5.93 11.61 12.31
N SER A 59 -6.68 12.11 11.34
CA SER A 59 -6.29 12.21 9.93
C SER A 59 -6.67 13.60 9.41
N GLY A 60 -5.83 14.15 8.54
CA GLY A 60 -6.06 15.39 7.79
C GLY A 60 -5.73 15.19 6.31
#